data_AF-A0A1I4ALU6-F1
#
_entry.id   AF-A0A1I4ALU6-F1
#
_cell.length_a   1.000
_cell.length_b   1.000
_cell.length_c   1.000
_cell.angle_alpha   90.00
_cell.angle_beta   90.00
_cell.angle_gamma   90.00
#
_symmetry.space_group_name_H-M   'P 1'
#
loop_
_entity.id
_entity.type
_entity.pdbx_description
1 polymer ?
#
loop_
_entity_poly.entity_id
_entity_poly.type
_entity_poly.pdbx_seq_one_letter_code
_entity_poly.pdbx_strand_id
1 'polypeptide(L)'
;MNYRHILLFTFLLLLQACSSIPTTQSRIDTAQQLAHKQQWQGQVIKTSAFNLQSFVPKNSKPSKRLTIYIEGDGLAWLSRRKISSDPTPIDPLVLKLALQDKNAVYLARPCQYVWSERCGSDLWTSARFSSDVLTAMNQAVTDLKNQFNASSIRLIGYSGGGAIATLLAAERADVDQLITVAGNIDTTAWTNLHHISPLTSSLNPAEQWQALQEKPQIHFVGSEDKIMPEAVAKSYQQHFPNSKQPGVRVITGMTHHCCWAEHWPELLMEISAP
;
A
#
# COMPACT_ATOMS: atom_id res chain seq x y z
N MET A 1 47.24 -11.16 -34.82
CA MET A 1 46.05 -11.42 -33.99
C MET A 1 45.19 -10.17 -34.00
N ASN A 2 44.09 -10.17 -34.75
CA ASN A 2 43.34 -8.97 -35.10
C ASN A 2 42.49 -8.45 -33.92
N TYR A 3 42.97 -7.38 -33.29
CA TYR A 3 42.28 -6.63 -32.23
C TYR A 3 40.84 -6.20 -32.60
N ARG A 4 40.50 -6.11 -33.90
CA ARG A 4 39.14 -5.82 -34.41
C ARG A 4 38.11 -6.91 -34.09
N HIS A 5 38.51 -8.18 -33.96
CA HIS A 5 37.57 -9.26 -33.65
C HIS A 5 37.33 -9.41 -32.14
N ILE A 6 38.31 -9.02 -31.31
CA ILE A 6 38.16 -9.00 -29.84
C ILE A 6 37.23 -7.85 -29.41
N LEU A 7 37.32 -6.68 -30.06
CA LEU A 7 36.44 -5.53 -29.82
C LEU A 7 34.99 -5.77 -30.24
N LEU A 8 34.73 -6.53 -31.32
CA LEU A 8 33.36 -6.90 -31.70
C LEU A 8 32.74 -7.92 -30.73
N PHE A 9 33.53 -8.85 -30.20
CA PHE A 9 33.03 -9.84 -29.23
C PHE A 9 32.76 -9.26 -27.84
N THR A 10 33.46 -8.19 -27.44
CA THR A 10 33.21 -7.49 -26.16
C THR A 10 32.00 -6.54 -26.23
N PHE A 11 31.65 -6.03 -27.41
CA PHE A 11 30.48 -5.15 -27.57
C PHE A 11 29.14 -5.91 -27.60
N LEU A 12 29.13 -7.19 -27.99
CA LEU A 12 27.93 -8.05 -28.03
C LEU A 12 27.51 -8.63 -26.66
N LEU A 13 28.36 -8.54 -25.63
CA LEU A 13 28.05 -9.01 -24.26
C LEU A 13 27.40 -7.94 -23.37
N LEU A 14 27.27 -6.69 -23.82
CA LEU A 14 26.75 -5.57 -23.03
C LEU A 14 25.28 -5.23 -23.30
N LEU A 15 24.56 -6.00 -24.13
CA LEU A 15 23.18 -5.73 -24.55
C LEU A 15 22.12 -6.69 -23.97
N GLN A 16 22.44 -7.46 -22.93
CA GLN A 16 21.51 -8.38 -22.27
C GLN A 16 21.11 -7.89 -20.86
N ALA A 17 20.78 -6.60 -20.73
CA ALA A 17 20.01 -6.11 -19.59
C ALA A 17 18.53 -6.04 -19.98
N CYS A 18 17.94 -7.18 -20.32
CA CYS A 18 16.48 -7.29 -20.29
C CYS A 18 16.06 -7.16 -18.84
N SER A 19 15.41 -6.05 -18.47
CA SER A 19 14.76 -5.89 -17.18
C SER A 19 13.56 -6.85 -17.11
N SER A 20 13.82 -8.12 -16.82
CA SER A 20 12.78 -9.09 -16.55
C SER A 20 12.10 -8.75 -15.23
N ILE A 21 10.79 -8.93 -15.17
CA ILE A 21 10.05 -8.84 -13.90
C ILE A 21 10.62 -9.91 -12.96
N PRO A 22 11.06 -9.55 -11.74
CA PRO A 22 11.59 -10.52 -10.79
C PRO A 22 10.56 -11.63 -10.50
N THR A 23 11.05 -12.84 -10.28
CA THR A 23 10.19 -13.98 -9.93
C THR A 23 9.47 -13.72 -8.60
N THR A 24 8.34 -14.40 -8.35
CA THR A 24 7.66 -14.35 -7.05
C THR A 24 8.59 -14.64 -5.89
N GLN A 25 9.43 -15.68 -6.01
CA GLN A 25 10.40 -16.02 -4.97
C GLN A 25 11.38 -14.86 -4.73
N SER A 26 11.92 -14.26 -5.79
CA SER A 26 12.83 -13.12 -5.65
C SER A 26 12.17 -11.90 -4.98
N ARG A 27 10.89 -11.63 -5.25
CA ARG A 27 10.11 -10.59 -4.57
C ARG A 27 9.90 -10.90 -3.08
N ILE A 28 9.61 -12.15 -2.74
CA ILE A 28 9.50 -12.63 -1.35
C ILE A 28 10.83 -12.46 -0.62
N ASP A 29 11.92 -12.96 -1.21
CA ASP A 29 13.26 -12.90 -0.63
C ASP A 29 13.69 -11.46 -0.39
N THR A 30 13.39 -10.55 -1.32
CA THR A 30 13.68 -9.11 -1.19
C THR A 30 12.98 -8.52 0.03
N ALA A 31 11.69 -8.77 0.22
CA ALA A 31 10.93 -8.28 1.37
C ALA A 31 11.46 -8.86 2.69
N GLN A 32 11.75 -10.17 2.73
CA GLN A 32 12.33 -10.83 3.90
C GLN A 32 13.70 -10.25 4.25
N GLN A 33 14.57 -10.05 3.28
CA GLN A 33 15.89 -9.46 3.49
C GLN A 33 15.80 -8.02 4.03
N LEU A 34 14.90 -7.20 3.51
CA LEU A 34 14.66 -5.84 4.02
C LEU A 34 14.22 -5.86 5.47
N ALA A 35 13.24 -6.70 5.82
CA ALA A 35 12.75 -6.86 7.18
C ALA A 35 13.87 -7.36 8.13
N HIS A 36 14.60 -8.41 7.73
CA HIS A 36 15.66 -8.99 8.55
C HIS A 36 16.79 -8.00 8.86
N LYS A 37 17.18 -7.16 7.91
CA LYS A 37 18.19 -6.11 8.10
C LYS A 37 17.82 -5.15 9.24
N GLN A 38 16.53 -4.92 9.46
CA GLN A 38 16.00 -4.03 10.50
C GLN A 38 15.53 -4.77 11.75
N GLN A 39 15.91 -6.04 11.94
CA GLN A 39 15.43 -6.90 13.04
C GLN A 39 13.91 -7.04 13.09
N TRP A 40 13.27 -7.04 11.92
CA TRP A 40 11.89 -7.47 11.76
C TRP A 40 11.84 -8.93 11.29
N GLN A 41 10.67 -9.54 11.43
CA GLN A 41 10.39 -10.89 10.99
C GLN A 41 9.04 -10.95 10.28
N GLY A 42 8.93 -11.85 9.31
CA GLY A 42 7.65 -12.16 8.68
C GLY A 42 6.80 -13.05 9.58
N GLN A 43 5.49 -12.80 9.59
CA GLN A 43 4.49 -13.69 10.18
C GLN A 43 3.27 -13.79 9.27
N VAL A 44 2.57 -14.92 9.33
CA VAL A 44 1.32 -15.13 8.60
C VAL A 44 0.16 -15.01 9.56
N ILE A 45 -0.74 -14.06 9.28
CA ILE A 45 -1.97 -13.86 10.04
C ILE A 45 -3.08 -14.65 9.34
N LYS A 46 -3.73 -15.55 10.07
CA LYS A 46 -4.85 -16.35 9.57
C LYS A 46 -6.15 -15.56 9.78
N THR A 47 -6.88 -15.33 8.72
CA THR A 47 -8.21 -14.68 8.75
C THR A 47 -9.28 -15.67 8.30
N SER A 48 -10.55 -15.27 8.33
CA SER A 48 -11.66 -16.12 7.88
C SER A 48 -11.62 -16.45 6.39
N ALA A 49 -11.00 -15.60 5.55
CA ALA A 49 -11.00 -15.76 4.10
C ALA A 49 -9.59 -15.91 3.50
N PHE A 50 -8.58 -15.27 4.08
CA PHE A 50 -7.22 -15.23 3.53
C PHE A 50 -6.15 -15.42 4.60
N ASN A 51 -4.98 -15.91 4.20
CA ASN A 51 -3.77 -15.78 5.00
C ASN A 51 -3.04 -14.53 4.54
N LEU A 52 -2.65 -13.67 5.47
CA LEU A 52 -2.03 -12.38 5.17
C LEU A 52 -0.61 -12.34 5.70
N GLN A 53 0.32 -11.89 4.85
CA GLN A 53 1.69 -11.61 5.28
C GLN A 53 1.73 -10.32 6.09
N SER A 54 2.39 -10.36 7.24
CA SER A 54 2.78 -9.18 7.99
C SER A 54 4.29 -9.22 8.29
N PHE A 55 4.93 -8.05 8.36
CA PHE A 55 6.28 -7.93 8.90
C PHE A 55 6.21 -7.09 10.17
N VAL A 56 6.84 -7.58 11.24
CA VAL A 56 6.80 -6.97 12.57
C VAL A 56 8.19 -6.96 13.22
N PRO A 57 8.51 -6.01 14.11
CA PRO A 57 9.72 -6.06 14.92
C PRO A 57 9.83 -7.38 15.69
N LYS A 58 11.00 -8.04 15.68
CA LYS A 58 11.24 -9.30 16.42
C LYS A 58 10.99 -9.15 17.91
N ASN A 59 11.37 -8.00 18.46
CA ASN A 59 11.20 -7.65 19.87
C ASN A 59 10.06 -6.65 20.00
N SER A 60 8.84 -7.08 19.69
CA SER A 60 7.63 -6.26 19.85
C SER A 60 7.46 -5.85 21.30
N LYS A 61 7.33 -4.55 21.55
CA LYS A 61 7.00 -4.00 22.86
C LYS A 61 5.57 -3.46 22.83
N PRO A 62 4.84 -3.52 23.95
CA PRO A 62 3.58 -2.82 24.07
C PRO A 62 3.72 -1.35 23.69
N SER A 63 2.75 -0.82 22.96
CA SER A 63 2.70 0.60 22.58
C SER A 63 1.28 1.12 22.73
N LYS A 64 1.10 2.33 23.26
CA LYS A 64 -0.24 2.95 23.34
C LYS A 64 -0.90 3.09 21.97
N ARG A 65 -0.11 3.44 20.96
CA ARG A 65 -0.52 3.53 19.56
C ARG A 65 0.32 2.63 18.69
N LEU A 66 -0.32 1.83 17.84
CA LEU A 66 0.33 1.03 16.80
C LEU A 66 0.13 1.71 15.44
N THR A 67 1.20 1.92 14.68
CA THR A 67 1.07 2.32 13.28
C THR A 67 1.05 1.09 12.38
N ILE A 68 0.02 0.95 11.55
CA ILE A 68 -0.11 -0.17 10.61
C ILE A 68 -0.03 0.37 9.19
N TYR A 69 0.99 -0.09 8.46
CA TYR A 69 1.21 0.22 7.06
C TYR A 69 0.54 -0.84 6.18
N ILE A 70 -0.33 -0.42 5.27
CA ILE A 70 -1.11 -1.29 4.40
C ILE A 70 -0.60 -1.17 2.95
N GLU A 71 -0.16 -2.30 2.40
CA GLU A 71 0.38 -2.39 1.05
C GLU A 71 -0.63 -2.00 -0.03
N GLY A 72 -0.12 -1.51 -1.16
CA GLY A 72 -0.89 -1.16 -2.34
C GLY A 72 -1.38 -2.35 -3.16
N ASP A 73 -1.79 -2.08 -4.39
CA ASP A 73 -2.23 -3.12 -5.34
C ASP A 73 -1.10 -4.05 -5.79
N GLY A 74 0.16 -3.67 -5.54
CA GLY A 74 1.34 -4.40 -6.00
C GLY A 74 1.38 -4.57 -7.51
N LEU A 75 1.78 -5.75 -7.98
CA LEU A 75 1.85 -6.05 -9.42
C LEU A 75 0.49 -6.56 -9.93
N ALA A 76 -0.55 -5.73 -9.95
CA ALA A 76 -1.88 -6.16 -10.39
C ALA A 76 -1.96 -6.42 -11.90
N TRP A 77 -1.23 -5.64 -12.71
CA TRP A 77 -1.25 -5.70 -14.17
C TRP A 77 0.17 -5.72 -14.74
N LEU A 78 0.43 -6.62 -15.68
CA LEU A 78 1.68 -6.68 -16.45
C LEU A 78 1.69 -5.71 -17.63
N SER A 79 0.49 -5.34 -18.09
CA SER A 79 0.25 -4.31 -19.09
C SER A 79 -1.21 -3.84 -19.02
N ARG A 80 -1.61 -2.86 -19.83
CA ARG A 80 -3.00 -2.36 -19.90
C ARG A 80 -4.07 -3.45 -20.11
N ARG A 81 -3.72 -4.62 -20.65
CA ARG A 81 -4.66 -5.70 -20.98
C ARG A 81 -4.29 -7.06 -20.38
N LYS A 82 -3.17 -7.17 -19.66
CA LYS A 82 -2.69 -8.44 -19.11
C LYS A 82 -2.64 -8.35 -17.60
N ILE A 83 -3.55 -9.08 -16.95
CA ILE A 83 -3.58 -9.22 -15.50
C ILE A 83 -2.37 -10.05 -15.06
N SER A 84 -1.76 -9.69 -13.94
CA SER A 84 -0.70 -10.51 -13.34
C SER A 84 -1.30 -11.76 -12.71
N SER A 85 -0.57 -12.88 -12.74
CA SER A 85 -0.95 -14.08 -11.98
C SER A 85 -0.63 -13.97 -10.49
N ASP A 86 0.16 -12.96 -10.10
CA ASP A 86 0.62 -12.77 -8.72
C ASP A 86 0.78 -11.27 -8.41
N PRO A 87 -0.02 -10.74 -7.46
CA PRO A 87 -0.06 -9.32 -7.13
C PRO A 87 1.08 -8.87 -6.21
N THR A 88 2.01 -9.73 -5.80
CA THR A 88 3.14 -9.36 -4.93
C THR A 88 3.90 -8.17 -5.53
N PRO A 89 4.19 -7.09 -4.78
CA PRO A 89 4.83 -5.92 -5.36
C PRO A 89 6.26 -6.25 -5.85
N ILE A 90 6.65 -5.66 -6.98
CA ILE A 90 8.04 -5.74 -7.47
C ILE A 90 8.96 -4.97 -6.52
N ASP A 91 8.55 -3.76 -6.16
CA ASP A 91 9.22 -2.94 -5.17
C ASP A 91 8.36 -2.86 -3.89
N PRO A 92 8.82 -3.39 -2.74
CA PRO A 92 8.06 -3.37 -1.49
C PRO A 92 8.14 -1.99 -0.83
N LEU A 93 7.68 -0.95 -1.51
CA LEU A 93 7.77 0.45 -1.09
C LEU A 93 7.18 0.65 0.30
N VAL A 94 5.99 0.11 0.57
CA VAL A 94 5.29 0.31 1.84
C VAL A 94 6.03 -0.34 3.00
N LEU A 95 6.67 -1.49 2.78
CA LEU A 95 7.57 -2.07 3.76
C LEU A 95 8.76 -1.14 4.03
N LYS A 96 9.37 -0.54 2.99
CA LYS A 96 10.45 0.44 3.18
C LYS A 96 9.99 1.67 3.97
N LEU A 97 8.74 2.11 3.83
CA LEU A 97 8.17 3.19 4.64
C LEU A 97 8.01 2.74 6.11
N ALA A 98 7.40 1.58 6.33
CA ALA A 98 7.15 1.03 7.66
C ALA A 98 8.43 0.83 8.47
N LEU A 99 9.51 0.38 7.81
CA LEU A 99 10.81 0.14 8.43
C LEU A 99 11.51 1.42 8.93
N GLN A 100 11.04 2.60 8.52
CA GLN A 100 11.56 3.90 8.98
C GLN A 100 10.75 4.49 10.14
N ASP A 101 9.62 3.89 10.49
CA ASP A 101 8.72 4.37 11.53
C ASP A 101 8.90 3.59 12.85
N LYS A 102 8.72 4.30 13.97
CA LYS A 102 8.82 3.73 15.31
C LYS A 102 7.47 3.13 15.69
N ASN A 103 7.49 1.93 16.28
CA ASN A 103 6.27 1.21 16.70
C ASN A 103 5.29 0.98 15.53
N ALA A 104 5.84 0.60 14.39
CA ALA A 104 5.08 0.29 13.19
C ALA A 104 5.10 -1.21 12.90
N VAL A 105 4.13 -1.62 12.10
CA VAL A 105 4.06 -2.93 11.46
C VAL A 105 3.62 -2.77 10.00
N TYR A 106 3.98 -3.74 9.18
CA TYR A 106 3.55 -3.82 7.80
C TYR A 106 2.51 -4.93 7.65
N LEU A 107 1.49 -4.69 6.83
CA LEU A 107 0.44 -5.64 6.48
C LEU A 107 0.27 -5.66 4.95
N ALA A 108 0.54 -6.83 4.36
CA ALA A 108 0.26 -7.08 2.96
C ALA A 108 -1.25 -7.25 2.72
N ARG A 109 -1.67 -7.06 1.48
CA ARG A 109 -3.03 -7.37 1.04
C ARG A 109 -3.17 -8.84 0.65
N PRO A 110 -4.41 -9.37 0.52
CA PRO A 110 -4.61 -10.76 0.14
C PRO A 110 -3.80 -11.16 -1.11
N CYS A 111 -3.28 -12.39 -1.10
CA CYS A 111 -2.55 -12.99 -2.21
C CYS A 111 -1.20 -12.37 -2.55
N GLN A 112 -0.70 -11.41 -1.75
CA GLN A 112 0.66 -10.92 -1.81
C GLN A 112 1.54 -11.71 -0.83
N TYR A 113 2.67 -12.24 -1.30
CA TYR A 113 3.64 -13.06 -0.56
C TYR A 113 3.15 -14.41 -0.05
N VAL A 114 1.87 -14.53 0.32
CA VAL A 114 1.25 -15.74 0.83
C VAL A 114 0.05 -16.08 -0.04
N TRP A 115 0.08 -17.27 -0.62
CA TRP A 115 -1.00 -17.76 -1.47
C TRP A 115 -2.09 -18.46 -0.65
N SER A 116 -3.33 -18.39 -1.14
CA SER A 116 -4.51 -19.09 -0.63
C SER A 116 -5.31 -19.66 -1.80
N GLU A 117 -6.09 -20.71 -1.58
CA GLU A 117 -6.98 -21.28 -2.61
C GLU A 117 -8.02 -20.28 -3.13
N ARG A 118 -8.38 -19.29 -2.30
CA ARG A 118 -9.28 -18.19 -2.67
C ARG A 118 -8.62 -17.12 -3.53
N CYS A 119 -7.33 -17.23 -3.83
CA CYS A 119 -6.64 -16.25 -4.66
C CYS A 119 -7.09 -16.34 -6.12
N GLY A 120 -7.97 -15.41 -6.49
CA GLY A 120 -8.40 -15.14 -7.85
C GLY A 120 -7.99 -13.73 -8.27
N SER A 121 -7.81 -13.55 -9.58
CA SER A 121 -7.34 -12.26 -10.13
C SER A 121 -8.31 -11.11 -9.93
N ASP A 122 -9.58 -11.40 -9.66
CA ASP A 122 -10.58 -10.45 -9.22
C ASP A 122 -10.15 -9.69 -7.94
N LEU A 123 -9.43 -10.34 -7.03
CA LEU A 123 -8.98 -9.76 -5.75
C LEU A 123 -7.91 -8.67 -5.87
N TRP A 124 -7.28 -8.51 -7.04
CA TRP A 124 -6.42 -7.35 -7.37
C TRP A 124 -6.92 -6.60 -8.60
N THR A 125 -8.12 -6.92 -9.08
CA THR A 125 -8.79 -6.22 -10.18
C THR A 125 -10.13 -5.62 -9.74
N SER A 126 -11.27 -6.21 -10.07
CA SER A 126 -12.61 -5.61 -9.83
C SER A 126 -13.09 -5.71 -8.38
N ALA A 127 -12.64 -6.72 -7.63
CA ALA A 127 -13.05 -7.02 -6.25
C ALA A 127 -11.97 -6.66 -5.22
N ARG A 128 -11.03 -5.78 -5.61
CA ARG A 128 -9.83 -5.45 -4.81
C ARG A 128 -10.15 -4.83 -3.44
N PHE A 129 -11.30 -4.17 -3.28
CA PHE A 129 -11.78 -3.63 -2.01
C PHE A 129 -13.16 -4.20 -1.64
N SER A 130 -13.40 -5.47 -1.94
CA SER A 130 -14.66 -6.15 -1.59
C SER A 130 -14.82 -6.28 -0.07
N SER A 131 -16.06 -6.56 0.36
CA SER A 131 -16.39 -6.82 1.77
C SER A 131 -15.55 -7.97 2.37
N ASP A 132 -15.25 -9.01 1.59
CA ASP A 132 -14.43 -10.14 2.04
C ASP A 132 -12.97 -9.71 2.29
N VAL A 133 -12.41 -8.89 1.37
CA VAL A 133 -11.08 -8.30 1.56
C VAL A 133 -11.06 -7.41 2.80
N LEU A 134 -12.05 -6.52 2.93
CA LEU A 134 -12.13 -5.62 4.08
C LEU A 134 -12.24 -6.38 5.41
N THR A 135 -13.10 -7.40 5.47
CA THR A 135 -13.27 -8.26 6.65
C THR A 135 -11.97 -8.92 7.07
N ALA A 136 -11.23 -9.51 6.14
CA ALA A 136 -9.95 -10.16 6.42
C ALA A 136 -8.89 -9.15 6.89
N MET A 137 -8.79 -8.00 6.23
CA MET A 137 -7.86 -6.94 6.63
C MET A 137 -8.21 -6.40 8.03
N ASN A 138 -9.50 -6.28 8.35
CA ASN A 138 -9.98 -5.81 9.66
C ASN A 138 -9.65 -6.81 10.78
N GLN A 139 -9.76 -8.12 10.52
CA GLN A 139 -9.31 -9.16 11.43
C GLN A 139 -7.80 -9.07 11.68
N ALA A 140 -6.99 -8.94 10.64
CA ALA A 140 -5.54 -8.83 10.80
C ALA A 140 -5.10 -7.56 11.55
N VAL A 141 -5.78 -6.44 11.35
CA VAL A 141 -5.56 -5.21 12.13
C VAL A 141 -5.89 -5.44 13.62
N THR A 142 -6.96 -6.17 13.92
CA THR A 142 -7.31 -6.55 15.30
C THR A 142 -6.24 -7.44 15.93
N ASP A 143 -5.76 -8.46 15.22
CA ASP A 143 -4.72 -9.36 15.71
C ASP A 143 -3.41 -8.61 15.99
N LEU A 144 -3.00 -7.72 15.09
CA LEU A 144 -1.82 -6.87 15.26
C LEU A 144 -1.97 -5.92 16.45
N LYS A 145 -3.13 -5.26 16.59
CA LYS A 145 -3.40 -4.39 17.74
C LYS A 145 -3.27 -5.15 19.07
N ASN A 146 -3.85 -6.36 19.14
CA ASN A 146 -3.80 -7.21 20.32
C ASN A 146 -2.38 -7.69 20.62
N GLN A 147 -1.62 -8.12 19.59
CA GLN A 147 -0.23 -8.53 19.72
C GLN A 147 0.66 -7.43 20.34
N PHE A 148 0.38 -6.16 20.02
CA PHE A 148 1.13 -5.00 20.54
C PHE A 148 0.46 -4.34 21.76
N ASN A 149 -0.63 -4.92 22.30
CA ASN A 149 -1.41 -4.37 23.40
C ASN A 149 -1.73 -2.87 23.21
N ALA A 150 -2.04 -2.48 21.98
CA ALA A 150 -2.30 -1.09 21.62
C ALA A 150 -3.74 -0.70 21.89
N SER A 151 -3.95 0.51 22.41
CA SER A 151 -5.30 1.05 22.63
C SER A 151 -5.83 1.83 21.43
N SER A 152 -4.92 2.31 20.57
CA SER A 152 -5.22 3.13 19.39
C SER A 152 -4.38 2.69 18.19
N ILE A 153 -4.88 2.96 16.98
CA ILE A 153 -4.23 2.61 15.73
C ILE A 153 -4.11 3.84 14.84
N ARG A 154 -2.92 4.04 14.27
CA ARG A 154 -2.72 4.88 13.09
C ARG A 154 -2.69 3.97 11.86
N LEU A 155 -3.54 4.24 10.88
CA LEU A 155 -3.52 3.51 9.60
C LEU A 155 -2.80 4.35 8.54
N ILE A 156 -1.83 3.75 7.86
CA ILE A 156 -1.14 4.35 6.72
C ILE A 156 -1.31 3.44 5.51
N GLY A 157 -2.08 3.87 4.51
CA GLY A 157 -2.36 3.09 3.31
C GLY A 157 -1.76 3.70 2.05
N TYR A 158 -1.07 2.91 1.24
CA TYR A 158 -0.51 3.36 -0.04
C TYR A 158 -1.34 2.86 -1.22
N SER A 159 -1.61 3.70 -2.24
CA SER A 159 -2.31 3.26 -3.46
C SER A 159 -3.64 2.55 -3.12
N GLY A 160 -3.87 1.33 -3.60
CA GLY A 160 -5.03 0.53 -3.19
C GLY A 160 -5.10 0.21 -1.67
N GLY A 161 -3.97 0.18 -0.97
CA GLY A 161 -3.92 0.11 0.49
C GLY A 161 -4.48 1.37 1.16
N GLY A 162 -4.42 2.52 0.48
CA GLY A 162 -5.10 3.75 0.90
C GLY A 162 -6.63 3.59 0.93
N ALA A 163 -7.19 2.87 -0.04
CA ALA A 163 -8.61 2.54 -0.05
C ALA A 163 -8.99 1.66 1.15
N ILE A 164 -8.23 0.57 1.37
CA ILE A 164 -8.43 -0.33 2.51
C ILE A 164 -8.28 0.41 3.84
N ALA A 165 -7.23 1.22 4.02
CA ALA A 165 -7.02 2.00 5.24
C ALA A 165 -8.20 2.94 5.53
N THR A 166 -8.73 3.58 4.48
CA THR A 166 -9.87 4.51 4.60
C THR A 166 -11.15 3.78 4.97
N LEU A 167 -11.43 2.64 4.32
CA LEU A 167 -12.58 1.79 4.64
C LEU A 167 -12.50 1.23 6.07
N LEU A 168 -11.32 0.76 6.50
CA LEU A 168 -11.10 0.31 7.86
C LEU A 168 -11.29 1.44 8.87
N ALA A 169 -10.79 2.65 8.58
CA ALA A 169 -10.98 3.80 9.44
C ALA A 169 -12.47 4.12 9.64
N ALA A 170 -13.31 3.93 8.62
CA ALA A 170 -14.76 4.14 8.71
C ALA A 170 -15.45 3.12 9.64
N GLU A 171 -15.01 1.86 9.66
CA GLU A 171 -15.60 0.80 10.50
C GLU A 171 -15.08 0.79 11.95
N ARG A 172 -13.93 1.42 12.19
CA ARG A 172 -13.18 1.26 13.45
C ARG A 172 -13.17 2.52 14.29
N ALA A 173 -13.65 2.41 15.53
CA ALA A 173 -13.60 3.50 16.51
C ALA A 173 -12.22 3.73 17.13
N ASP A 174 -11.32 2.75 17.06
CA ASP A 174 -9.97 2.80 17.64
C ASP A 174 -8.90 3.34 16.69
N VAL A 175 -9.28 3.77 15.49
CA VAL A 175 -8.40 4.48 14.56
C VAL A 175 -8.35 5.95 14.95
N ASP A 176 -7.20 6.40 15.42
CA ASP A 176 -6.97 7.78 15.87
C ASP A 176 -6.46 8.70 14.75
N GLN A 177 -5.91 8.13 13.68
CA GLN A 177 -5.42 8.87 12.53
C GLN A 177 -5.38 7.99 11.27
N LEU A 178 -5.87 8.55 10.16
CA LEU A 178 -5.78 7.96 8.83
C LEU A 178 -4.79 8.76 7.98
N ILE A 179 -3.80 8.08 7.40
CA ILE A 179 -2.91 8.67 6.41
C ILE A 179 -2.97 7.84 5.14
N THR A 180 -3.00 8.50 3.98
CA THR A 180 -2.83 7.81 2.70
C THR A 180 -1.71 8.41 1.89
N VAL A 181 -0.94 7.56 1.21
CA VAL A 181 0.11 7.96 0.27
C VAL A 181 -0.32 7.51 -1.13
N ALA A 182 -0.52 8.46 -2.05
CA ALA A 182 -1.00 8.17 -3.40
C ALA A 182 -2.25 7.26 -3.42
N GLY A 183 -3.18 7.47 -2.49
CA GLY A 183 -4.27 6.54 -2.18
C GLY A 183 -5.44 6.55 -3.16
N ASN A 184 -5.97 5.37 -3.50
CA ASN A 184 -7.18 5.21 -4.32
C ASN A 184 -8.47 5.44 -3.49
N ILE A 185 -8.62 6.66 -2.97
CA ILE A 185 -9.64 7.00 -1.95
C ILE A 185 -10.99 7.45 -2.53
N ASP A 186 -11.08 7.68 -3.84
CA ASP A 186 -12.34 7.80 -4.58
C ASP A 186 -12.23 6.98 -5.87
N THR A 187 -12.71 5.74 -5.81
CA THR A 187 -12.51 4.76 -6.89
C THR A 187 -13.33 5.10 -8.13
N THR A 188 -14.51 5.70 -7.95
CA THR A 188 -15.35 6.19 -9.06
C THR A 188 -14.65 7.34 -9.77
N ALA A 189 -14.14 8.34 -9.04
CA ALA A 189 -13.38 9.43 -9.66
C ALA A 189 -12.13 8.92 -10.38
N TRP A 190 -11.38 8.01 -9.76
CA TRP A 190 -10.18 7.42 -10.35
C TRP A 190 -10.48 6.64 -11.64
N THR A 191 -11.47 5.76 -11.64
CA THR A 191 -11.83 4.98 -12.84
C THR A 191 -12.35 5.84 -13.99
N ASN A 192 -13.17 6.85 -13.66
CA ASN A 192 -13.67 7.82 -14.65
C ASN A 192 -12.54 8.64 -15.27
N LEU A 193 -11.63 9.16 -14.44
CA LEU A 193 -10.49 9.97 -14.88
C LEU A 193 -9.58 9.22 -15.86
N HIS A 194 -9.36 7.93 -15.62
CA HIS A 194 -8.50 7.08 -16.45
C HIS A 194 -9.22 6.37 -17.60
N HIS A 195 -10.54 6.53 -17.71
CA HIS A 195 -11.37 5.82 -18.68
C HIS A 195 -11.18 4.29 -18.64
N ILE A 196 -11.15 3.74 -17.43
CA ILE A 196 -11.01 2.29 -17.18
C ILE A 196 -12.28 1.74 -16.55
N SER A 197 -12.42 0.41 -16.59
CA SER A 197 -13.59 -0.28 -16.05
C SER A 197 -13.79 0.03 -14.55
N PRO A 198 -15.04 0.31 -14.12
CA PRO A 198 -15.37 0.48 -12.71
C PRO A 198 -15.01 -0.74 -11.85
N LEU A 199 -14.72 -0.52 -10.58
CA LEU A 199 -14.48 -1.58 -9.59
C LEU A 199 -15.80 -2.09 -9.01
N THR A 200 -16.65 -2.70 -9.83
CA THR A 200 -18.05 -3.02 -9.51
C THR A 200 -18.27 -3.94 -8.30
N SER A 201 -17.23 -4.66 -7.86
CA SER A 201 -17.27 -5.57 -6.71
C SER A 201 -16.47 -5.05 -5.52
N SER A 202 -16.05 -3.78 -5.57
CA SER A 202 -15.30 -3.09 -4.52
C SER A 202 -16.13 -1.99 -3.89
N LEU A 203 -15.96 -1.78 -2.59
CA LEU A 203 -16.49 -0.61 -1.90
C LEU A 203 -15.73 0.65 -2.33
N ASN A 204 -16.41 1.79 -2.41
CA ASN A 204 -15.76 3.08 -2.64
C ASN A 204 -15.51 3.79 -1.30
N PRO A 205 -14.26 4.10 -0.92
CA PRO A 205 -13.98 4.81 0.34
C PRO A 205 -14.63 6.19 0.43
N ALA A 206 -14.84 6.86 -0.71
CA ALA A 206 -15.50 8.17 -0.76
C ALA A 206 -16.95 8.12 -0.28
N GLU A 207 -17.63 6.98 -0.41
CA GLU A 207 -19.01 6.79 0.07
C GLU A 207 -19.11 6.69 1.59
N GLN A 208 -17.98 6.57 2.29
CA GLN A 208 -17.92 6.43 3.75
C GLN A 208 -17.60 7.75 4.48
N TRP A 209 -17.64 8.89 3.77
CA TRP A 209 -17.21 10.19 4.29
C TRP A 209 -17.91 10.59 5.60
N GLN A 210 -19.18 10.22 5.79
CA GLN A 210 -19.93 10.55 7.00
C GLN A 210 -19.28 9.96 8.27
N ALA A 211 -18.78 8.73 8.20
CA ALA A 211 -18.12 8.06 9.32
C ALA A 211 -16.70 8.61 9.59
N LEU A 212 -16.15 9.37 8.65
CA LEU A 212 -14.76 9.85 8.66
C LEU A 212 -14.64 11.34 9.03
N GLN A 213 -15.74 12.08 9.17
CA GLN A 213 -15.73 13.54 9.40
C GLN A 213 -14.92 13.96 10.64
N GLU A 214 -14.97 13.15 11.69
CA GLU A 214 -14.30 13.44 12.97
C GLU A 214 -12.96 12.72 13.11
N LYS A 215 -12.51 12.00 12.08
CA LYS A 215 -11.24 11.27 12.12
C LYS A 215 -10.14 12.15 11.55
N PRO A 216 -9.07 12.43 12.31
CA PRO A 216 -7.90 13.12 11.79
C PRO A 216 -7.34 12.39 10.57
N GLN A 217 -7.24 13.09 9.44
CA GLN A 217 -6.78 12.48 8.21
C GLN A 217 -5.98 13.41 7.31
N ILE A 218 -4.93 12.86 6.70
CA ILE A 218 -4.03 13.54 5.75
C ILE A 218 -3.80 12.62 4.55
N HIS A 219 -3.99 13.16 3.36
CA HIS A 219 -3.77 12.45 2.09
C HIS A 219 -2.59 13.07 1.34
N PHE A 220 -1.46 12.38 1.34
CA PHE A 220 -0.29 12.74 0.56
C PHE A 220 -0.46 12.33 -0.91
N VAL A 221 -0.21 13.27 -1.81
CA VAL A 221 -0.30 13.05 -3.26
C VAL A 221 0.95 13.61 -3.94
N GLY A 222 1.51 12.87 -4.90
CA GLY A 222 2.62 13.37 -5.69
C GLY A 222 2.14 14.27 -6.82
N SER A 223 2.79 15.42 -7.02
CA SER A 223 2.42 16.35 -8.10
C SER A 223 2.61 15.76 -9.51
N GLU A 224 3.45 14.72 -9.64
CA GLU A 224 3.72 14.02 -10.89
C GLU A 224 3.11 12.61 -10.92
N ASP A 225 2.22 12.29 -9.97
CA ASP A 225 1.54 11.01 -9.94
C ASP A 225 0.46 10.93 -11.04
N LYS A 226 0.75 10.13 -12.07
CA LYS A 226 -0.17 9.86 -13.18
C LYS A 226 -1.05 8.64 -12.95
N ILE A 227 -0.82 7.86 -11.90
CA ILE A 227 -1.63 6.69 -11.53
C ILE A 227 -2.71 7.11 -10.54
N MET A 228 -2.33 7.91 -9.55
CA MET A 228 -3.22 8.52 -8.57
C MET A 228 -3.08 10.06 -8.53
N PRO A 229 -3.58 10.77 -9.54
CA PRO A 229 -3.48 12.23 -9.60
C PRO A 229 -4.18 12.93 -8.43
N GLU A 230 -3.77 14.16 -8.13
CA GLU A 230 -4.38 15.03 -7.11
C GLU A 230 -5.91 15.10 -7.22
N ALA A 231 -6.44 15.08 -8.44
CA ALA A 231 -7.88 15.11 -8.70
C ALA A 231 -8.65 14.02 -7.95
N VAL A 232 -8.06 12.83 -7.72
CA VAL A 232 -8.72 11.75 -6.96
C VAL A 232 -8.87 12.13 -5.48
N ALA A 233 -7.80 12.63 -4.86
CA ALA A 233 -7.85 13.06 -3.46
C ALA A 233 -8.73 14.31 -3.28
N LYS A 234 -8.76 15.21 -4.27
CA LYS A 234 -9.66 16.36 -4.28
C LYS A 234 -11.12 15.97 -4.45
N SER A 235 -11.42 14.97 -5.28
CA SER A 235 -12.77 14.41 -5.39
C SER A 235 -13.22 13.86 -4.03
N TYR A 236 -12.40 13.04 -3.37
CA TYR A 236 -12.65 12.55 -2.02
C TYR A 236 -12.91 13.70 -1.01
N GLN A 237 -12.04 14.71 -1.00
CA GLN A 237 -12.17 15.89 -0.14
C GLN A 237 -13.53 16.61 -0.32
N GLN A 238 -14.05 16.64 -1.55
CA GLN A 238 -15.31 17.32 -1.87
C GLN A 238 -16.57 16.60 -1.38
N HIS A 239 -16.49 15.33 -0.97
CA HIS A 239 -17.62 14.66 -0.31
C HIS A 239 -17.88 15.20 1.11
N PHE A 240 -16.90 15.86 1.72
CA PHE A 240 -17.00 16.39 3.08
C PHE A 240 -17.59 17.81 3.10
N PRO A 241 -18.29 18.21 4.18
CA PRO A 241 -18.64 19.60 4.42
C PRO A 241 -17.39 20.47 4.46
N ASN A 242 -17.46 21.71 3.95
CA ASN A 242 -16.30 22.61 3.85
C ASN A 242 -15.52 22.79 5.17
N SER A 243 -16.20 22.76 6.33
CA SER A 243 -15.59 22.88 7.66
C SER A 243 -14.91 21.61 8.18
N LYS A 244 -15.09 20.49 7.48
CA LYS A 244 -14.63 19.14 7.87
C LYS A 244 -13.82 18.48 6.76
N GLN A 245 -13.36 19.24 5.79
CA GLN A 245 -12.58 18.70 4.68
C GLN A 245 -11.24 18.14 5.17
N PRO A 246 -10.88 16.91 4.75
CA PRO A 246 -9.59 16.31 5.08
C PRO A 246 -8.42 17.09 4.49
N GLY A 247 -7.24 16.98 5.10
CA GLY A 247 -6.03 17.58 4.54
C GLY A 247 -5.58 16.84 3.27
N VAL A 248 -5.36 17.57 2.17
CA VAL A 248 -4.72 17.05 0.95
C VAL A 248 -3.38 17.76 0.80
N ARG A 249 -2.29 17.00 0.87
CA ARG A 249 -0.91 17.50 0.82
C ARG A 249 -0.23 17.06 -0.46
N VAL A 250 -0.07 18.00 -1.39
CA VAL A 250 0.62 17.76 -2.66
C VAL A 250 2.13 17.93 -2.44
N ILE A 251 2.90 16.90 -2.76
CA ILE A 251 4.35 16.90 -2.65
C ILE A 251 4.95 17.01 -4.05
N THR A 252 5.77 18.04 -4.26
CA THR A 252 6.33 18.38 -5.58
C THR A 252 7.35 17.33 -6.02
N GLY A 253 7.31 16.95 -7.30
CA GLY A 253 8.28 16.05 -7.94
C GLY A 253 8.05 14.55 -7.66
N MET A 254 7.09 14.20 -6.81
CA MET A 254 6.80 12.80 -6.51
C MET A 254 5.86 12.20 -7.55
N THR A 255 6.18 10.97 -7.96
CA THR A 255 5.33 10.14 -8.83
C THR A 255 4.59 9.10 -7.99
N HIS A 256 3.87 8.16 -8.62
CA HIS A 256 3.26 7.06 -7.89
C HIS A 256 4.28 6.26 -7.08
N HIS A 257 5.41 5.94 -7.69
CA HIS A 257 6.42 5.05 -7.10
C HIS A 257 7.60 5.80 -6.50
N CYS A 258 7.98 6.95 -7.07
CA CYS A 258 9.23 7.57 -6.70
C CYS A 258 9.13 8.38 -5.42
N CYS A 259 10.25 8.26 -4.72
CA CYS A 259 10.82 9.20 -3.79
C CYS A 259 10.10 9.22 -2.43
N TRP A 260 8.99 8.49 -2.29
CA TRP A 260 8.28 8.32 -1.02
C TRP A 260 9.20 7.84 0.09
N ALA A 261 10.00 6.80 -0.16
CA ALA A 261 10.89 6.24 0.86
C ALA A 261 12.00 7.20 1.29
N GLU A 262 12.46 8.07 0.41
CA GLU A 262 13.54 9.03 0.68
C GLU A 262 13.02 10.21 1.52
N HIS A 263 11.83 10.71 1.21
CA HIS A 263 11.18 11.81 1.92
C HIS A 263 10.36 11.35 3.14
N TRP A 264 10.19 10.05 3.34
CA TRP A 264 9.32 9.52 4.39
C TRP A 264 9.67 10.01 5.80
N PRO A 265 10.95 10.13 6.22
CA PRO A 265 11.28 10.64 7.55
C PRO A 265 10.75 12.05 7.81
N GLU A 266 10.76 12.92 6.80
CA GLU A 266 10.25 14.29 6.90
C GLU A 266 8.72 14.30 7.01
N LEU A 267 8.04 13.54 6.15
CA LEU A 267 6.58 13.40 6.17
C LEU A 267 6.09 12.74 7.48
N LEU A 268 6.87 11.81 8.04
CA LEU A 268 6.59 11.18 9.34
C LEU A 268 6.63 12.17 10.49
N MET A 269 7.61 13.08 10.49
CA MET A 269 7.69 14.14 11.50
C MET A 269 6.47 15.06 11.43
N GLU A 270 6.03 15.41 10.23
CA GLU A 270 4.83 16.23 10.02
C GLU A 270 3.58 15.57 10.62
N ILE A 271 3.31 14.30 10.32
CA ILE A 271 2.10 13.63 10.79
C ILE A 271 2.18 13.17 12.25
N SER A 272 3.36 13.23 12.86
CA SER A 272 3.60 12.85 14.27
C SER A 272 3.65 14.04 15.21
N ALA A 273 3.57 15.27 14.68
CA ALA A 273 3.34 16.45 15.50
C ALA A 273 2.01 16.32 16.26
N PRO A 274 1.97 16.72 17.54
CA PRO A 274 0.81 16.55 18.42
C PRO A 274 -0.43 17.32 17.96
#